data_AF-A0A1I4AF08-F1
#
_entry.id   AF-A0A1I4AF08-F1
#
_cell.length_a   1.000
_cell.length_b   1.000
_cell.length_c   1.000
_cell.angle_alpha   90.00
_cell.angle_beta   90.00
_cell.angle_gamma   90.00
#
_symmetry.space_group_name_H-M   'P 1'
#
loop_
_entity.id
_entity.type
_entity.pdbx_description
1 polymer ?
#
loop_
_entity_poly.entity_id
_entity_poly.type
_entity_poly.pdbx_seq_one_letter_code
_entity_poly.pdbx_strand_id
1 'polypeptide(L)'
;MSRLFVLIATSTLFLSACIQQGPQTPPVSATELTESLQQTESRLIQQIQQQCDGLSKQEKSQADELQKISKTQRQFDGRMDVIEGKIDTVIVKQHKGDAAPPLCPKPAAVSTNIGNKLVVGKTEWLWIEAVNRVYEARVDTGATTSSISAIDITPFEKDGKNWVRFRLAPDDGDDSFVVEAPLVRYVKIRQASSEKLDKRPVASLTVRLGKMTEVAEFTLNDRTQMNYPILLGREFLRDVAVVDVAKDNVQPKPEIVQNQPQAPSVSKTKKK
;
A
#
# COMPACT_ATOMS: atom_id res chain seq x y z
N MET A 1 43.72 -9.39 77.81
CA MET A 1 43.95 -7.93 77.95
C MET A 1 42.57 -7.27 77.96
N SER A 2 41.92 -7.17 79.12
CA SER A 2 41.79 -5.95 79.96
C SER A 2 40.81 -4.93 79.33
N ARG A 3 39.51 -4.92 79.71
CA ARG A 3 38.86 -4.26 80.88
C ARG A 3 39.03 -2.73 80.95
N LEU A 4 37.90 -1.99 80.90
CA LEU A 4 37.52 -0.86 81.79
C LEU A 4 36.10 -0.36 81.41
N PHE A 5 35.02 -0.72 82.11
CA PHE A 5 34.36 0.00 83.23
C PHE A 5 34.41 1.54 83.17
N VAL A 6 33.23 2.18 83.22
CA VAL A 6 32.80 3.16 84.25
C VAL A 6 31.31 3.50 84.04
N LEU A 7 30.55 3.40 85.13
CA LEU A 7 29.16 3.84 85.32
C LEU A 7 29.06 5.38 85.36
N ILE A 8 27.87 5.95 85.09
CA ILE A 8 27.07 6.79 86.02
C ILE A 8 25.99 7.61 85.27
N ALA A 9 24.81 7.65 85.91
CA ALA A 9 23.79 8.72 85.96
C ALA A 9 22.66 8.83 84.91
N THR A 10 21.47 8.46 85.41
CA THR A 10 20.23 9.27 85.49
C THR A 10 19.69 9.93 84.22
N SER A 11 18.48 9.56 83.82
CA SER A 11 17.30 10.45 83.97
C SER A 11 16.07 9.78 83.34
N THR A 12 15.08 9.54 84.18
CA THR A 12 13.70 9.24 83.81
C THR A 12 13.07 10.44 83.10
N LEU A 13 12.69 10.28 81.84
CA LEU A 13 11.70 11.14 81.19
C LEU A 13 10.52 10.29 80.75
N PHE A 14 9.44 10.40 81.54
CA PHE A 14 8.10 10.01 81.16
C PHE A 14 7.69 10.77 79.90
N LEU A 15 7.45 10.06 78.80
CA LEU A 15 6.50 10.51 77.79
C LEU A 15 5.56 9.34 77.46
N SER A 16 4.32 9.51 77.92
CA SER A 16 3.17 8.70 77.57
C SER A 16 3.10 8.47 76.06
N ALA A 17 3.21 7.21 75.64
CA ALA A 17 2.82 6.82 74.30
C ALA A 17 1.28 6.87 74.23
N CYS A 18 0.75 7.89 73.55
CA CYS A 18 -0.62 7.89 73.10
C CYS A 18 -0.82 6.67 72.17
N ILE A 19 -1.70 5.75 72.57
CA ILE A 19 -2.25 4.75 71.67
C ILE A 19 -3.05 5.51 70.61
N GLN A 20 -2.50 5.63 69.40
CA GLN A 20 -3.22 6.13 68.24
C GLN A 20 -4.27 5.06 67.89
N GLN A 21 -5.51 5.26 68.34
CA GLN A 21 -6.65 4.56 67.76
C GLN A 21 -6.64 4.88 66.25
N GLY A 22 -6.56 3.84 65.42
CA GLY A 22 -6.74 3.99 63.97
C GLY A 22 -8.09 4.68 63.69
N PRO A 23 -8.25 5.35 62.53
CA PRO A 23 -9.52 5.99 62.22
C PRO A 23 -10.61 4.93 62.33
N GLN A 24 -11.56 5.13 63.25
CA GLN A 24 -12.77 4.33 63.27
C GLN A 24 -13.50 4.65 61.97
N THR A 25 -13.44 3.75 61.00
CA THR A 25 -14.36 3.79 59.86
C THR A 25 -15.75 3.64 60.46
N PRO A 26 -16.65 4.63 60.32
CA PRO A 26 -18.02 4.46 60.76
C PRO A 26 -18.60 3.23 60.02
N PRO A 27 -19.38 2.37 60.68
CA PRO A 27 -20.04 1.27 60.00
C PRO A 27 -20.98 1.88 58.97
N VAL A 28 -20.71 1.63 57.68
CA VAL A 28 -21.62 2.03 56.60
C VAL A 28 -22.94 1.35 56.87
N SER A 29 -23.96 2.15 57.19
CA SER A 29 -25.29 1.63 57.45
C SER A 29 -25.84 0.99 56.17
N ALA A 30 -26.63 -0.08 56.30
CA ALA A 30 -27.26 -0.72 55.14
C ALA A 30 -28.08 0.29 54.29
N THR A 31 -28.59 1.34 54.93
CA THR A 31 -29.27 2.48 54.30
C THR A 31 -28.32 3.31 53.43
N GLU A 32 -27.14 3.71 53.92
CA GLU A 32 -26.16 4.48 53.12
C GLU A 32 -25.63 3.69 51.91
N LEU A 33 -25.43 2.38 52.07
CA LEU A 33 -25.02 1.52 50.95
C LEU A 33 -26.12 1.44 49.88
N THR A 34 -27.38 1.29 50.30
CA THR A 34 -28.53 1.22 49.37
C THR A 34 -28.74 2.54 48.63
N GLU A 35 -28.60 3.68 49.33
CA GLU A 35 -28.65 5.01 48.70
C GLU A 35 -27.52 5.20 47.69
N SER A 36 -26.29 4.79 48.03
CA SER A 36 -25.15 4.88 47.12
C SER A 36 -25.32 4.01 45.86
N LEU A 37 -25.87 2.80 46.01
CA LEU A 37 -26.17 1.90 44.90
C LEU A 37 -27.25 2.50 43.99
N GLN A 38 -28.34 3.00 44.58
CA GLN A 38 -29.44 3.61 43.83
C GLN A 38 -29.00 4.89 43.10
N GLN A 39 -28.10 5.67 43.71
CA GLN A 39 -27.48 6.83 43.06
C GLN A 39 -26.57 6.41 41.90
N THR A 40 -25.82 5.32 42.06
CA THR A 40 -24.93 4.77 41.01
C THR A 40 -25.73 4.23 39.83
N GLU A 41 -26.81 3.49 40.09
CA GLU A 41 -27.73 2.99 39.06
C GLU A 41 -28.38 4.15 38.28
N SER A 42 -28.87 5.16 38.98
CA SER A 42 -29.48 6.34 38.36
C SER A 42 -28.48 7.07 37.44
N ARG A 43 -27.23 7.22 37.88
CA ARG A 43 -26.16 7.81 37.08
C ARG A 43 -25.81 6.96 35.86
N LEU A 44 -25.75 5.64 36.01
CA LEU A 44 -25.45 4.72 34.91
C LEU A 44 -26.56 4.77 33.84
N ILE A 45 -27.83 4.72 34.25
CA ILE A 45 -28.99 4.83 33.35
C ILE A 45 -28.95 6.15 32.60
N GLN A 46 -28.66 7.26 33.30
CA GLN A 46 -28.56 8.57 32.66
C GLN A 46 -27.42 8.63 31.64
N GLN A 47 -26.27 8.03 31.96
CA GLN A 47 -25.11 7.99 31.05
C GLN A 47 -25.40 7.14 29.81
N ILE A 48 -26.03 5.97 29.98
CA ILE A 48 -26.44 5.10 28.87
C ILE A 48 -27.45 5.83 27.99
N GLN A 49 -28.44 6.50 28.57
CA GLN A 49 -29.43 7.26 27.81
C GLN A 49 -28.77 8.38 26.99
N GLN A 50 -27.82 9.11 27.58
CA GLN A 50 -27.06 10.14 26.87
C GLN A 50 -26.24 9.57 25.71
N GLN A 51 -25.63 8.39 25.89
CA GLN A 51 -24.90 7.71 24.81
C GLN A 51 -25.82 7.26 23.68
N CYS A 52 -26.97 6.67 23.99
CA CYS A 52 -27.98 6.27 23.00
C CYS A 52 -28.53 7.47 22.21
N ASP A 53 -28.80 8.58 22.89
CA ASP A 53 -29.24 9.82 22.24
C ASP A 53 -28.14 10.42 21.34
N GLY A 54 -26.87 10.29 21.73
CA GLY A 54 -25.73 10.69 20.90
C GLY A 54 -25.59 9.85 19.64
N LEU A 55 -25.63 8.52 19.77
CA LEU A 55 -25.51 7.59 18.66
C LEU A 55 -26.66 7.74 17.66
N SER A 56 -27.90 7.88 18.14
CA SER A 56 -29.07 8.06 17.27
C SER A 56 -29.04 9.40 16.50
N LYS A 57 -28.48 10.46 17.10
CA LYS A 57 -28.23 11.73 16.40
C LYS A 57 -27.15 11.59 15.33
N GLN A 58 -26.07 10.87 15.62
CA GLN A 58 -24.99 10.61 14.66
C GLN A 58 -25.46 9.77 13.47
N GLU A 59 -26.28 8.74 13.72
CA GLU A 59 -26.86 7.91 12.66
C GLU A 59 -27.74 8.74 11.73
N LYS A 60 -28.59 9.62 12.29
CA LYS A 60 -29.42 10.55 11.51
C LYS A 60 -28.58 11.54 10.70
N SER A 61 -27.53 12.12 11.28
CA SER A 61 -26.68 13.06 10.54
C SER A 61 -25.93 12.37 9.40
N GLN A 62 -25.48 11.12 9.60
CA GLN A 62 -24.82 10.33 8.56
C GLN A 62 -25.79 9.96 7.43
N ALA A 63 -27.04 9.61 7.76
CA ALA A 63 -28.08 9.36 6.76
C ALA A 63 -28.41 10.61 5.92
N ASP A 64 -28.52 11.78 6.57
CA ASP A 64 -28.76 13.06 5.89
C ASP A 64 -27.59 13.43 4.96
N GLU A 65 -26.35 13.12 5.36
CA GLU A 65 -25.16 13.36 4.55
C GLU A 65 -25.12 12.45 3.31
N LEU A 66 -25.42 11.17 3.46
CA LEU A 66 -25.55 10.22 2.33
C LEU A 66 -26.66 10.65 1.36
N GLN A 67 -27.77 11.18 1.87
CA GLN A 67 -28.84 11.70 1.02
C GLN A 67 -28.40 12.95 0.23
N LYS A 68 -27.57 13.83 0.82
CA LYS A 68 -27.00 14.98 0.10
C LYS A 68 -26.05 14.51 -1.00
N ILE A 69 -25.14 13.59 -0.70
CA ILE A 69 -24.19 13.05 -1.67
C ILE A 69 -24.92 12.45 -2.88
N SER A 70 -25.93 11.61 -2.65
CA SER A 70 -26.71 11.00 -3.74
C SER A 70 -27.48 12.03 -4.59
N LYS A 71 -28.01 13.10 -3.98
CA LYS A 71 -28.64 14.21 -4.73
C LYS A 71 -27.63 14.96 -5.58
N THR A 72 -26.44 15.24 -5.05
CA THR A 72 -25.36 15.88 -5.80
C THR A 72 -24.89 15.02 -6.96
N GLN A 73 -24.81 13.70 -6.77
CA GLN A 73 -24.44 12.77 -7.84
C GLN A 73 -25.45 12.81 -8.99
N ARG A 74 -26.75 12.78 -8.70
CA ARG A 74 -27.80 12.94 -9.74
C ARG A 74 -27.74 14.30 -10.45
N GLN A 75 -27.40 15.37 -9.74
CA GLN A 75 -27.21 16.69 -10.36
C GLN A 75 -25.99 16.70 -11.29
N PHE A 76 -24.93 15.96 -10.95
CA PHE A 76 -23.74 15.84 -11.77
C PHE A 76 -24.05 15.04 -13.05
N ASP A 77 -24.74 13.90 -12.93
CA ASP A 77 -25.16 13.07 -14.05
C ASP A 77 -26.03 13.87 -15.04
N GLY A 78 -27.03 14.60 -14.54
CA GLY A 78 -27.88 15.43 -15.40
C GLY A 78 -27.14 16.60 -16.07
N ARG A 79 -26.10 17.15 -15.43
CA ARG A 79 -25.22 18.14 -16.09
C ARG A 79 -24.35 17.50 -17.16
N MET A 80 -23.94 16.25 -16.97
CA MET A 80 -23.15 15.50 -17.93
C MET A 80 -23.97 15.13 -19.17
N ASP A 81 -25.22 14.68 -19.00
CA ASP A 81 -26.16 14.42 -20.12
C ASP A 81 -26.40 15.68 -20.98
N VAL A 82 -26.52 16.85 -20.34
CA VAL A 82 -26.68 18.13 -21.05
C VAL A 82 -25.41 18.52 -21.83
N ILE A 83 -24.24 18.20 -21.30
CA ILE A 83 -22.97 18.44 -22.00
C ILE A 83 -22.85 17.48 -23.20
N GLU A 84 -23.19 16.20 -23.01
CA GLU A 84 -23.17 15.18 -24.06
C GLU A 84 -24.12 15.56 -25.22
N GLY A 85 -25.37 15.93 -24.91
CA GLY A 85 -26.32 16.39 -25.94
C GLY A 85 -25.90 17.69 -26.65
N LYS A 86 -25.15 18.57 -26.00
CA LYS A 86 -24.57 19.77 -26.64
C LYS A 86 -23.39 19.42 -27.55
N ILE A 87 -22.59 18.43 -27.19
CA ILE A 87 -21.49 17.92 -28.04
C ILE A 87 -22.07 17.31 -29.32
N ASP A 88 -23.13 16.50 -29.22
CA ASP A 88 -23.83 15.96 -30.41
C ASP A 88 -24.40 17.06 -31.30
N THR A 89 -24.95 18.12 -30.71
CA THR A 89 -25.52 19.25 -31.47
C THR A 89 -24.43 20.10 -32.17
N VAL A 90 -23.25 20.22 -31.57
CA VAL A 90 -22.10 20.94 -32.15
C VAL A 90 -21.47 20.14 -33.31
N ILE A 91 -21.41 18.81 -33.20
CA ILE A 91 -20.90 17.94 -34.27
C ILE A 91 -21.82 17.96 -35.50
N VAL A 92 -23.14 18.04 -35.33
CA VAL A 92 -24.10 17.99 -36.45
C VAL A 92 -24.22 19.33 -37.20
N LYS A 93 -23.94 20.48 -36.57
CA LYS A 93 -24.05 21.80 -37.22
C LYS A 93 -22.83 22.22 -38.07
N GLN A 94 -21.69 21.52 -37.96
CA GLN A 94 -20.51 21.84 -38.77
C GLN A 94 -20.46 21.17 -40.16
N HIS A 95 -21.47 20.38 -40.54
CA HIS A 95 -21.51 19.71 -41.85
C HIS A 95 -22.78 20.05 -42.64
N LYS A 96 -22.94 21.31 -43.03
CA LYS A 96 -23.78 21.71 -44.17
C LYS A 96 -23.05 22.78 -44.96
N GLY A 97 -22.12 22.33 -45.80
CA GLY A 97 -21.32 23.17 -46.66
C GLY A 97 -20.01 22.50 -46.97
N ASP A 98 -19.86 22.09 -48.23
CA ASP A 98 -18.65 21.65 -48.89
C ASP A 98 -18.22 20.19 -48.70
N ALA A 99 -17.82 19.61 -49.84
CA ALA A 99 -17.59 18.20 -50.07
C ALA A 99 -16.77 17.53 -48.96
N ALA A 100 -17.19 16.32 -48.58
CA ALA A 100 -16.49 15.50 -47.61
C ALA A 100 -14.99 15.43 -47.96
N PRO A 101 -14.07 15.90 -47.09
CA PRO A 101 -12.66 15.66 -47.30
C PRO A 101 -12.42 14.15 -47.37
N PRO A 102 -11.47 13.68 -48.17
CA PRO A 102 -11.22 12.26 -48.32
C PRO A 102 -11.04 11.65 -46.94
N LEU A 103 -11.89 10.68 -46.61
CA LEU A 103 -11.81 9.92 -45.37
C LEU A 103 -10.37 9.42 -45.26
N CYS A 104 -9.63 9.91 -44.26
CA CYS A 104 -8.32 9.38 -43.96
C CYS A 104 -8.46 7.86 -43.87
N PRO A 105 -7.65 7.09 -44.63
CA PRO A 105 -7.70 5.64 -44.50
C PRO A 105 -7.53 5.29 -43.03
N LYS A 106 -8.42 4.43 -42.51
CA LYS A 106 -8.33 3.86 -41.16
C LYS A 106 -6.85 3.50 -40.93
N PRO A 107 -6.18 4.02 -39.89
CA PRO A 107 -4.75 3.77 -39.69
C PRO A 107 -4.50 2.28 -39.83
N ALA A 108 -3.63 1.90 -40.75
CA ALA A 108 -3.24 0.51 -40.95
C ALA A 108 -2.86 -0.06 -39.57
N ALA A 109 -3.21 -1.33 -39.34
CA ALA A 109 -2.89 -2.03 -38.10
C ALA A 109 -1.46 -1.69 -37.68
N VAL A 110 -1.34 -1.10 -36.49
CA VAL A 110 -0.10 -0.51 -36.04
C VAL A 110 1.00 -1.56 -36.09
N SER A 111 2.07 -1.28 -36.83
CA SER A 111 3.25 -2.13 -36.82
C SER A 111 3.72 -2.29 -35.37
N THR A 112 3.77 -3.53 -34.89
CA THR A 112 4.27 -3.87 -33.54
C THR A 112 5.77 -3.69 -33.40
N ASN A 113 6.46 -3.34 -34.50
CA ASN A 113 7.90 -3.09 -34.55
C ASN A 113 8.24 -1.89 -35.44
N ILE A 114 9.29 -1.16 -35.08
CA ILE A 114 9.96 -0.15 -35.93
C ILE A 114 11.39 -0.66 -36.16
N GLY A 115 11.65 -1.18 -37.37
CA GLY A 115 12.91 -1.86 -37.67
C GLY A 115 13.10 -3.10 -36.78
N ASN A 116 14.17 -3.11 -35.99
CA ASN A 116 14.49 -4.17 -35.02
C ASN A 116 13.97 -3.89 -33.59
N LYS A 117 13.26 -2.77 -33.38
CA LYS A 117 12.73 -2.40 -32.05
C LYS A 117 11.25 -2.67 -31.95
N LEU A 118 10.81 -3.18 -30.81
CA LEU A 118 9.40 -3.33 -30.45
C LEU A 118 8.76 -1.96 -30.22
N VAL A 119 7.54 -1.77 -30.70
CA VAL A 119 6.72 -0.63 -30.27
C VAL A 119 6.04 -1.04 -28.97
N VAL A 120 6.23 -0.25 -27.92
CA VAL A 120 5.61 -0.47 -26.59
C VAL A 120 4.75 0.72 -26.20
N GLY A 121 3.67 0.46 -25.47
CA GLY A 121 2.78 1.48 -24.92
C GLY A 121 3.33 2.18 -23.67
N LYS A 122 2.50 2.99 -23.01
CA LYS A 122 2.78 3.50 -21.66
C LYS A 122 2.66 2.40 -20.58
N THR A 123 1.96 1.30 -20.88
CA THR A 123 1.98 0.04 -20.11
C THR A 123 2.21 -1.15 -21.03
N GLU A 124 2.79 -2.22 -20.49
CA GLU A 124 2.99 -3.50 -21.19
C GLU A 124 2.88 -4.70 -20.24
N TRP A 125 2.55 -5.86 -20.82
CA TRP A 125 2.59 -7.14 -20.10
C TRP A 125 4.02 -7.69 -20.04
N LEU A 126 4.48 -8.01 -18.83
CA LEU A 126 5.79 -8.59 -18.59
C LEU A 126 5.66 -9.93 -17.88
N TRP A 127 6.14 -10.99 -18.54
CA TRP A 127 6.31 -12.29 -17.89
C TRP A 127 7.65 -12.36 -17.17
N ILE A 128 7.66 -12.91 -15.95
CA ILE A 128 8.87 -13.12 -15.15
C ILE A 128 9.07 -14.62 -14.96
N GLU A 129 10.23 -15.13 -15.38
CA GLU A 129 10.57 -16.55 -15.32
C GLU A 129 10.53 -17.10 -13.90
N ALA A 130 11.11 -16.37 -12.94
CA ALA A 130 11.28 -16.83 -11.57
C ALA A 130 9.96 -17.14 -10.84
N VAL A 131 8.86 -16.51 -11.27
CA VAL A 131 7.51 -16.76 -10.73
C VAL A 131 6.59 -17.43 -11.75
N ASN A 132 7.02 -17.54 -13.01
CA ASN A 132 6.24 -17.98 -14.14
C ASN A 132 4.85 -17.32 -14.19
N ARG A 133 4.82 -15.99 -14.07
CA ARG A 133 3.59 -15.17 -14.10
C ARG A 133 3.80 -13.89 -14.90
N VAL A 134 2.67 -13.32 -15.33
CA VAL A 134 2.59 -12.07 -16.08
C VAL A 134 2.10 -10.96 -15.17
N TYR A 135 2.78 -9.82 -15.21
CA TYR A 135 2.47 -8.60 -14.47
C TYR A 135 2.26 -7.46 -15.46
N GLU A 136 1.44 -6.48 -15.10
CA GLU A 136 1.43 -5.22 -15.84
C GLU A 136 2.62 -4.37 -15.38
N ALA A 137 3.36 -3.83 -16.35
CA ALA A 137 4.52 -3.00 -16.12
C ALA A 137 4.31 -1.64 -16.75
N ARG A 138 4.64 -0.58 -16.01
CA ARG A 138 4.63 0.77 -16.57
C ARG A 138 5.97 1.06 -17.25
N VAL A 139 5.88 1.55 -18.48
CA VAL A 139 7.05 2.01 -19.25
C VAL A 139 7.41 3.41 -18.77
N ASP A 140 8.60 3.56 -18.20
CA ASP A 140 9.07 4.80 -17.57
C ASP A 140 10.39 5.25 -18.18
N THR A 141 10.29 6.12 -19.20
CA THR A 141 11.47 6.73 -19.84
C THR A 141 12.21 7.71 -18.94
N GLY A 142 11.64 8.09 -17.78
CA GLY A 142 12.29 8.93 -16.76
C GLY A 142 13.26 8.14 -15.87
N ALA A 143 13.06 6.84 -15.71
CA ALA A 143 13.92 5.96 -14.91
C ALA A 143 15.12 5.44 -15.70
N THR A 144 16.32 5.45 -15.10
CA THR A 144 17.51 4.81 -15.71
C THR A 144 17.37 3.29 -15.67
N THR A 145 17.20 2.72 -14.48
CA THR A 145 17.11 1.28 -14.22
C THR A 145 15.66 0.91 -13.90
N SER A 146 15.25 -0.29 -14.31
CA SER A 146 13.94 -0.85 -13.97
C SER A 146 13.80 -1.08 -12.46
N SER A 147 12.55 -1.18 -11.98
CA SER A 147 12.27 -1.41 -10.56
C SER A 147 11.13 -2.39 -10.35
N ILE A 148 11.20 -3.17 -9.28
CA ILE A 148 10.16 -4.10 -8.84
C ILE A 148 9.76 -3.75 -7.40
N SER A 149 8.44 -3.68 -7.19
CA SER A 149 7.82 -3.62 -5.87
C SER A 149 8.01 -4.96 -5.17
N ALA A 150 8.81 -4.97 -4.11
CA ALA A 150 9.23 -6.17 -3.42
C ALA A 150 9.16 -5.96 -1.90
N ILE A 151 8.69 -6.98 -1.19
CA ILE A 151 8.64 -7.02 0.28
C ILE A 151 9.51 -8.16 0.81
N ASP A 152 9.87 -8.11 2.10
CA ASP A 152 10.73 -9.09 2.77
C ASP A 152 12.07 -9.35 2.04
N ILE A 153 12.69 -8.27 1.55
CA ILE A 153 13.94 -8.33 0.79
C ILE A 153 15.08 -8.75 1.72
N THR A 154 15.61 -9.96 1.50
CA THR A 154 16.64 -10.58 2.34
C THR A 154 17.80 -11.08 1.46
N PRO A 155 19.00 -10.47 1.53
CA PRO A 155 20.18 -11.01 0.87
C PRO A 155 20.64 -12.31 1.55
N PHE A 156 21.15 -13.25 0.77
CA PHE A 156 21.69 -14.51 1.28
C PHE A 156 22.76 -15.07 0.33
N GLU A 157 23.53 -16.06 0.81
CA GLU A 157 24.50 -16.77 -0.01
C GLU A 157 23.94 -18.12 -0.45
N LYS A 158 24.13 -18.46 -1.72
CA LYS A 158 23.75 -19.76 -2.32
C LYS A 158 24.86 -20.20 -3.26
N ASP A 159 25.42 -21.38 -3.00
CA ASP A 159 26.53 -21.96 -3.78
C ASP A 159 27.73 -21.00 -3.93
N GLY A 160 28.07 -20.26 -2.88
CA GLY A 160 29.18 -19.30 -2.87
C GLY A 160 28.92 -18.01 -3.67
N LYS A 161 27.68 -17.77 -4.11
CA LYS A 161 27.28 -16.56 -4.84
C LYS A 161 26.29 -15.73 -4.02
N ASN A 162 26.28 -14.42 -4.25
CA ASN A 162 25.33 -13.51 -3.63
C ASN A 162 23.97 -13.60 -4.31
N TRP A 163 22.93 -13.82 -3.52
CA TRP A 163 21.53 -13.87 -3.95
C TRP A 163 20.68 -12.95 -3.10
N VAL A 164 19.47 -12.66 -3.58
CA VAL A 164 18.45 -11.95 -2.83
C VAL A 164 17.14 -12.72 -2.92
N ARG A 165 16.50 -12.91 -1.77
CA ARG A 165 15.16 -13.45 -1.64
C ARG A 165 14.19 -12.30 -1.38
N PHE A 166 13.06 -12.27 -2.06
CA PHE A 166 12.03 -11.27 -1.84
C PHE A 166 10.66 -11.82 -2.20
N ARG A 167 9.59 -11.13 -1.82
CA ARG A 167 8.23 -11.46 -2.23
C ARG A 167 7.71 -10.44 -3.23
N LEU A 168 7.14 -10.93 -4.33
CA LEU A 168 6.50 -10.13 -5.37
C LEU A 168 4.98 -10.38 -5.33
N ALA A 169 4.20 -9.32 -5.08
CA ALA A 169 2.74 -9.38 -5.13
C ALA A 169 2.22 -8.99 -6.53
N PRO A 170 1.20 -9.68 -7.06
CA PRO A 170 0.39 -9.17 -8.17
C PRO A 170 -0.39 -7.92 -7.76
N ASP A 171 -0.78 -7.08 -8.73
CA ASP A 171 -1.58 -5.87 -8.52
C ASP A 171 -2.85 -6.11 -7.69
N ASP A 172 -3.52 -7.24 -7.92
CA ASP A 172 -4.87 -7.51 -7.39
C ASP A 172 -4.92 -8.67 -6.39
N GLY A 173 -3.77 -9.15 -5.90
CA GLY A 173 -3.65 -10.42 -5.17
C GLY A 173 -3.44 -10.31 -3.66
N ASP A 174 -4.07 -11.21 -2.92
CA ASP A 174 -3.68 -11.53 -1.53
C ASP A 174 -2.41 -12.41 -1.47
N ASP A 175 -2.09 -13.09 -2.56
CA ASP A 175 -0.94 -13.98 -2.65
C ASP A 175 0.29 -13.24 -3.16
N SER A 176 1.42 -13.48 -2.52
CA SER A 176 2.74 -13.01 -2.95
C SER A 176 3.64 -14.20 -3.25
N PHE A 177 4.57 -14.06 -4.19
CA PHE A 177 5.42 -15.14 -4.64
C PHE A 177 6.86 -14.94 -4.18
N VAL A 178 7.45 -15.98 -3.58
CA VAL A 178 8.85 -15.93 -3.13
C VAL A 178 9.78 -16.09 -4.32
N VAL A 179 10.57 -15.05 -4.58
CA VAL A 179 11.54 -14.99 -5.66
C VAL A 179 12.95 -15.06 -5.07
N GLU A 180 13.79 -15.90 -5.63
CA GLU A 180 15.23 -15.90 -5.40
C GLU A 180 15.94 -15.53 -6.70
N ALA A 181 16.82 -14.54 -6.66
CA ALA A 181 17.56 -14.07 -7.83
C ALA A 181 18.99 -13.68 -7.49
N PRO A 182 19.94 -13.74 -8.45
CA PRO A 182 21.29 -13.23 -8.25
C PRO A 182 21.28 -11.75 -7.85
N LEU A 183 22.03 -11.43 -6.79
CA LEU A 183 22.24 -10.06 -6.33
C LEU A 183 23.45 -9.47 -7.06
N VAL A 184 23.19 -8.55 -7.99
CA VAL A 184 24.24 -7.98 -8.86
C VAL A 184 25.03 -6.89 -8.15
N ARG A 185 24.32 -5.94 -7.53
CA ARG A 185 24.92 -4.80 -6.82
C ARG A 185 23.93 -4.15 -5.86
N TYR A 186 24.41 -3.17 -5.11
CA TYR A 186 23.57 -2.20 -4.42
C TYR A 186 23.68 -0.84 -5.11
N VAL A 187 22.54 -0.17 -5.29
CA VAL A 187 22.50 1.24 -5.72
C VAL A 187 22.12 2.14 -4.56
N LYS A 188 22.70 3.34 -4.53
CA LYS A 188 22.36 4.38 -3.55
C LYS A 188 21.39 5.35 -4.20
N ILE A 189 20.17 5.43 -3.68
CA ILE A 189 19.14 6.34 -4.17
C ILE A 189 19.03 7.52 -3.20
N ARG A 190 19.15 8.73 -3.75
CA ARG A 190 18.78 9.95 -3.03
C ARG A 190 17.26 10.08 -3.08
N GLN A 191 16.61 9.98 -1.94
CA GLN A 191 15.19 10.35 -1.83
C GLN A 191 15.11 11.87 -1.72
N ALA A 192 14.20 12.50 -2.48
CA ALA A 192 14.01 13.95 -2.40
C ALA A 192 13.62 14.44 -1.00
N SER A 193 13.06 13.55 -0.18
CA SER A 193 12.55 13.81 1.17
C SER A 193 13.53 13.48 2.31
N SER A 194 14.76 13.01 2.02
CA SER A 194 15.69 12.55 3.07
C SER A 194 17.15 12.77 2.66
N GLU A 195 17.96 13.23 3.61
CA GLU A 195 19.42 13.33 3.43
C GLU A 195 20.12 11.95 3.45
N LYS A 196 19.44 10.89 3.91
CA LYS A 196 20.00 9.53 3.93
C LYS A 196 19.88 8.86 2.57
N LEU A 197 21.00 8.28 2.11
CA LEU A 197 21.04 7.47 0.91
C LEU A 197 20.37 6.11 1.17
N ASP A 198 19.28 5.85 0.48
CA ASP A 198 18.58 4.57 0.51
C ASP A 198 19.35 3.55 -0.33
N LYS A 199 19.74 2.41 0.27
CA LYS A 199 20.52 1.38 -0.41
C LYS A 199 19.57 0.29 -0.91
N ARG A 200 19.45 0.16 -2.22
CA ARG A 200 18.56 -0.82 -2.84
C ARG A 200 19.36 -1.94 -3.52
N PRO A 201 19.05 -3.21 -3.24
CA PRO A 201 19.64 -4.31 -3.98
C PRO A 201 19.12 -4.33 -5.41
N VAL A 202 19.97 -4.78 -6.33
CA VAL A 202 19.66 -4.98 -7.74
C VAL A 202 19.67 -6.47 -8.02
N ALA A 203 18.52 -6.99 -8.43
CA ALA A 203 18.34 -8.39 -8.82
C ALA A 203 18.38 -8.55 -10.34
N SER A 204 19.01 -9.62 -10.82
CA SER A 204 18.98 -10.02 -12.23
C SER A 204 17.87 -11.03 -12.47
N LEU A 205 16.93 -10.74 -13.37
CA LEU A 205 15.78 -11.59 -13.66
C LEU A 205 15.61 -11.80 -15.17
N THR A 206 15.27 -13.02 -15.58
CA THR A 206 14.81 -13.32 -16.94
C THR A 206 13.35 -12.88 -17.07
N VAL A 207 13.08 -12.01 -18.05
CA VAL A 207 11.75 -11.45 -18.31
C VAL A 207 11.40 -11.55 -19.79
N ARG A 208 10.11 -11.59 -20.10
CA ARG A 208 9.61 -11.62 -21.48
C ARG A 208 8.55 -10.55 -21.71
N LEU A 209 8.77 -9.73 -22.72
CA LEU A 209 7.86 -8.70 -23.21
C LEU A 209 7.49 -9.02 -24.66
N GLY A 210 6.20 -9.27 -24.92
CA GLY A 210 5.75 -9.78 -26.21
C GLY A 210 6.48 -11.08 -26.56
N LYS A 211 7.23 -11.07 -27.67
CA LYS A 211 8.03 -12.22 -28.15
C LYS A 211 9.48 -12.21 -27.68
N MET A 212 9.94 -11.14 -27.04
CA MET A 212 11.34 -10.94 -26.68
C MET A 212 11.58 -11.36 -25.23
N THR A 213 12.63 -12.15 -25.01
CA THR A 213 13.06 -12.59 -23.68
C THR A 213 14.45 -12.03 -23.40
N GLU A 214 14.61 -11.35 -22.28
CA GLU A 214 15.85 -10.67 -21.89
C GLU A 214 16.19 -10.93 -20.43
N VAL A 215 17.48 -10.92 -20.10
CA VAL A 215 17.94 -10.82 -18.72
C VAL A 215 18.05 -9.36 -18.37
N ALA A 216 17.28 -8.91 -17.39
CA ALA A 216 17.19 -7.51 -17.01
C ALA A 216 17.44 -7.31 -15.52
N GLU A 217 17.98 -6.15 -15.19
CA GLU A 217 18.27 -5.74 -13.82
C GLU A 217 17.14 -4.90 -13.25
N PHE A 218 16.74 -5.24 -12.01
CA PHE A 218 15.67 -4.55 -11.32
C PHE A 218 16.14 -4.11 -9.94
N THR A 219 15.96 -2.82 -9.65
CA THR A 219 16.07 -2.32 -8.28
C THR A 219 14.88 -2.81 -7.46
N LEU A 220 15.15 -3.37 -6.27
CA LEU A 220 14.11 -3.83 -5.37
C LEU A 220 13.78 -2.76 -4.34
N ASN A 221 12.51 -2.44 -4.17
CA ASN A 221 12.02 -1.51 -3.16
C ASN A 221 10.58 -1.85 -2.76
N ASP A 222 10.19 -1.55 -1.52
CA ASP A 222 8.77 -1.61 -1.16
C ASP A 222 8.02 -0.44 -1.81
N ARG A 223 7.12 -0.76 -2.74
CA ARG A 223 6.24 0.19 -3.42
C ARG A 223 4.81 -0.33 -3.41
N THR A 224 4.42 -1.04 -2.35
CA THR A 224 3.09 -1.64 -2.18
C THR A 224 1.93 -0.65 -2.30
N GLN A 225 2.19 0.65 -2.15
CA GLN A 225 1.20 1.73 -2.28
C GLN A 225 1.06 2.25 -3.73
N MET A 226 1.73 1.66 -4.72
CA MET A 226 1.73 2.13 -6.10
C MET A 226 0.98 1.17 -7.03
N ASN A 227 0.37 1.74 -8.08
CA ASN A 227 -0.52 1.01 -8.99
C ASN A 227 0.16 0.04 -9.96
N TYR A 228 1.50 0.05 -10.03
CA TYR A 228 2.25 -0.83 -10.92
C TYR A 228 3.42 -1.45 -10.15
N PRO A 229 3.48 -2.78 -9.99
CA PRO A 229 4.53 -3.47 -9.27
C PRO A 229 5.85 -3.40 -10.04
N ILE A 230 5.82 -3.11 -11.33
CA ILE A 230 7.00 -3.08 -12.20
C ILE A 230 7.07 -1.76 -12.95
N LEU A 231 8.26 -1.14 -12.94
CA LEU A 231 8.63 -0.09 -13.88
C LEU A 231 9.73 -0.57 -14.81
N LEU A 232 9.56 -0.36 -16.11
CA LEU A 232 10.59 -0.59 -17.13
C LEU A 232 11.33 0.71 -17.42
N GLY A 233 12.60 0.74 -17.04
CA GLY A 233 13.48 1.89 -17.25
C GLY A 233 14.21 1.87 -18.60
N ARG A 234 14.97 2.93 -18.87
CA ARG A 234 15.70 3.10 -20.13
C ARG A 234 16.74 2.01 -20.41
N GLU A 235 17.39 1.44 -19.40
CA GLU A 235 18.36 0.34 -19.59
C GLU A 235 17.74 -0.88 -20.26
N PHE A 236 16.49 -1.22 -19.90
CA PHE A 236 15.75 -2.27 -20.58
C PHE A 236 15.31 -1.84 -21.99
N LEU A 237 14.84 -0.60 -22.14
CA LEU A 237 14.17 -0.14 -23.38
C LEU A 237 15.14 0.26 -24.51
N ARG A 238 16.34 0.74 -24.18
CA ARG A 238 17.24 1.47 -25.10
C ARG A 238 17.50 0.73 -26.42
N ASP A 239 17.79 -0.56 -26.33
CA ASP A 239 18.24 -1.35 -27.47
C ASP A 239 17.11 -2.16 -28.13
N VAL A 240 15.96 -2.26 -27.45
CA VAL A 240 14.91 -3.22 -27.82
C VAL A 240 13.56 -2.58 -28.16
N ALA A 241 13.31 -1.33 -27.75
CA ALA A 241 11.96 -0.76 -27.85
C ALA A 241 11.91 0.74 -28.21
N VAL A 242 10.76 1.15 -28.77
CA VAL A 242 10.33 2.53 -28.98
C VAL A 242 8.99 2.71 -28.27
N VAL A 243 8.86 3.78 -27.49
CA VAL A 243 7.67 4.02 -26.65
C VAL A 243 6.67 4.91 -27.39
N ASP A 244 5.44 4.42 -27.57
CA ASP A 244 4.28 5.17 -28.01
C ASP A 244 3.33 5.37 -26.83
N VAL A 245 3.41 6.56 -26.22
CA VAL A 245 2.64 6.91 -25.01
C VAL A 245 1.13 7.02 -25.23
N ALA A 246 0.67 7.05 -26.49
CA ALA A 246 -0.75 7.07 -26.83
C ALA A 246 -1.41 5.69 -26.73
N LYS A 247 -0.61 4.63 -26.53
CA LYS A 247 -1.09 3.24 -26.49
C LYS A 247 -0.81 2.59 -25.15
N ASP A 248 -1.55 1.51 -24.91
CA ASP A 248 -1.43 0.62 -23.78
C ASP A 248 -1.34 -0.81 -24.31
N ASN A 249 -0.48 -1.63 -23.72
CA ASN A 249 -0.39 -3.07 -23.99
C ASN A 249 -0.32 -3.38 -25.51
N VAL A 250 0.64 -2.75 -26.20
CA VAL A 250 0.82 -2.89 -27.66
C VAL A 250 1.24 -4.32 -28.01
N GLN A 251 2.03 -4.94 -27.13
CA GLN A 251 2.49 -6.31 -27.33
C GLN A 251 1.47 -7.31 -26.80
N PRO A 252 1.35 -8.49 -27.45
CA PRO A 252 0.46 -9.53 -26.96
C PRO A 252 0.90 -9.97 -25.56
N LYS A 253 -0.08 -10.24 -24.70
CA LYS A 253 0.16 -10.78 -23.36
C LYS A 253 0.97 -12.08 -23.48
N PRO A 254 2.16 -12.17 -22.87
CA PRO A 254 2.97 -13.38 -22.96
C PRO A 254 2.25 -14.58 -22.33
N GLU A 255 2.44 -15.75 -22.91
CA GLU A 255 1.91 -16.99 -22.35
C GLU A 255 2.71 -17.43 -21.12
N ILE A 256 2.05 -18.11 -20.19
CA ILE A 256 2.71 -18.78 -19.07
C ILE A 256 3.28 -20.10 -19.58
N VAL A 257 4.52 -20.43 -19.22
CA VAL A 257 5.16 -21.67 -19.66
C VAL A 257 4.53 -22.85 -18.91
N GLN A 258 3.90 -23.77 -19.63
CA GLN A 258 3.31 -24.97 -19.04
C GLN A 258 4.40 -25.88 -18.47
N ASN A 259 4.13 -26.50 -17.32
CA ASN A 259 5.05 -27.40 -16.60
C ASN A 259 6.36 -26.78 -16.07
N GLN A 260 6.49 -25.45 -16.09
CA GLN A 260 7.60 -24.79 -15.39
C GLN A 260 7.26 -24.63 -13.89
N PRO A 261 8.21 -24.95 -12.98
CA PRO A 261 8.02 -24.76 -11.54
C PRO A 261 7.62 -23.31 -11.23
N GLN A 262 6.54 -23.15 -10.45
CA GLN A 262 6.14 -21.84 -9.93
C GLN A 262 6.83 -21.57 -8.60
N ALA A 263 7.17 -20.30 -8.37
CA ALA A 263 7.61 -19.84 -7.06
C ALA A 263 6.57 -20.18 -5.97
N PRO A 264 7.01 -20.53 -4.75
CA PRO A 264 6.11 -20.74 -3.62
C PRO A 264 5.23 -19.50 -3.39
N SER A 265 3.91 -19.70 -3.27
CA SER A 265 2.97 -18.63 -2.90
C SER A 265 2.87 -18.50 -1.37
N VAL A 266 2.69 -17.26 -0.93
CA VAL A 266 2.46 -16.87 0.46
C VAL A 266 1.21 -16.01 0.49
N SER A 267 0.14 -16.55 1.05
CA SER A 267 -1.13 -15.86 1.31
C SER A 267 -1.00 -14.88 2.47
N LYS A 268 -1.62 -13.69 2.35
CA LYS A 268 -1.75 -12.71 3.44
C LYS A 268 -2.57 -13.23 4.65
N THR A 269 -3.29 -14.35 4.53
CA THR A 269 -4.17 -14.87 5.59
C THR A 269 -3.45 -15.83 6.54
N LYS A 270 -2.62 -15.29 7.45
CA LYS A 270 -2.34 -15.88 8.78
C LYS A 270 -1.67 -14.88 9.72
N LYS A 271 -2.39 -13.79 10.03
CA LYS A 271 -2.22 -13.15 11.34
C LYS A 271 -3.22 -13.84 12.27
N LYS A 272 -2.73 -14.82 13.01
CA LYS A 272 -3.47 -15.46 14.11
C LYS A 272 -3.40 -14.55 15.33
#